data_AF-A0A645B8P9-F1
#
_entry.id   AF-A0A645B8P9-F1
#
_cell.length_a   1.000
_cell.length_b   1.000
_cell.length_c   1.000
_cell.angle_alpha   90.00
_cell.angle_beta   90.00
_cell.angle_gamma   90.00
#
_symmetry.space_group_name_H-M   'P 1'
#
loop_
_entity.id
_entity.type
_entity.pdbx_description
1 polymer ?
#
loop_
_entity_poly.entity_id
_entity_poly.type
_entity_poly.pdbx_seq_one_letter_code
_entity_poly.pdbx_strand_id
1 'polypeptide(L)' 'MESAAQIHADSPALDLLAEELRLAQNALNTITGEFTSDDLLGVIFSSFCIGK' A
#
# COMPACT_ATOMS: atom_id res chain seq x y z
N MET A 1 -7.55 12.58 11.61
CA MET A 1 -8.43 11.42 11.33
C MET A 1 -9.50 11.86 10.33
N GLU A 2 -9.09 12.40 9.17
CA GLU A 2 -10.01 13.00 8.17
C GLU A 2 -9.69 12.58 6.72
N SER A 3 -8.57 11.91 6.45
CA SER A 3 -8.19 11.54 5.08
C SER A 3 -8.93 10.32 4.50
N ALA A 4 -9.49 9.45 5.35
CA ALA A 4 -10.11 8.20 4.89
C ALA A 4 -11.55 8.36 4.39
N ALA A 5 -12.22 9.49 4.67
CA ALA A 5 -13.64 9.66 4.38
C ALA A 5 -13.94 10.07 2.93
N GLN A 6 -12.94 10.47 2.13
CA GLN A 6 -13.14 11.04 0.79
C GLN A 6 -13.24 10.00 -0.34
N ILE A 7 -13.05 8.69 -0.06
CA ILE A 7 -12.82 7.65 -1.09
C ILE A 7 -14.13 6.97 -1.55
N HIS A 8 -15.28 7.29 -0.98
CA HIS A 8 -16.57 6.62 -1.28
C HIS A 8 -17.45 7.33 -2.32
N ALA A 9 -16.85 8.00 -3.32
CA ALA A 9 -17.62 8.54 -4.44
C ALA A 9 -17.28 7.75 -5.71
N ASP A 10 -18.30 7.24 -6.42
CA ASP A 10 -18.15 6.79 -7.81
C ASP A 10 -17.88 8.03 -8.68
N SER A 11 -16.63 8.48 -8.67
CA SER A 11 -16.19 9.68 -9.39
C SER A 11 -15.03 9.31 -10.30
N PRO A 12 -15.14 9.55 -11.62
CA PRO A 12 -14.03 9.35 -12.56
C PRO A 12 -12.75 10.11 -12.18
N ALA A 13 -12.89 11.19 -11.39
CA ALA A 13 -11.74 11.93 -10.84
C ALA A 13 -10.97 11.13 -9.78
N LEU A 14 -11.65 10.25 -9.03
CA LEU A 14 -11.02 9.38 -8.05
C LEU A 14 -10.27 8.22 -8.71
N ASP A 15 -10.73 7.72 -9.86
CA ASP A 15 -9.99 6.72 -10.65
C ASP A 15 -8.65 7.29 -11.14
N LEU A 16 -8.67 8.51 -11.69
CA LEU A 16 -7.45 9.18 -12.12
C LEU A 16 -6.52 9.47 -10.93
N LEU A 17 -7.08 9.93 -9.81
CA LEU A 17 -6.31 10.15 -8.59
C LEU A 17 -5.67 8.85 -8.08
N ALA A 18 -6.38 7.73 -8.10
CA ALA A 18 -5.84 6.44 -7.70
C ALA A 18 -4.66 6.02 -8.59
N GLU A 19 -4.74 6.27 -9.90
CA GLU A 19 -3.64 6.00 -10.82
C GLU A 19 -2.42 6.90 -10.54
N GLU A 20 -2.62 8.20 -10.30
CA GLU A 20 -1.54 9.11 -9.91
C GLU A 20 -0.86 8.67 -8.60
N LEU A 21 -1.63 8.22 -7.61
CA LEU A 21 -1.09 7.67 -6.36
C LEU A 21 -0.29 6.38 -6.61
N ARG A 22 -0.75 5.50 -7.50
CA ARG A 22 -0.02 4.28 -7.90
C ARG A 22 1.32 4.63 -8.56
N LEU A 23 1.35 5.61 -9.46
CA LEU A 23 2.58 6.07 -10.10
C LEU A 23 3.54 6.71 -9.11
N ALA A 24 3.05 7.55 -8.21
CA ALA A 24 3.84 8.16 -7.14
C ALA A 24 4.46 7.10 -6.23
N GLN A 25 3.68 6.10 -5.81
CA GLN A 25 4.19 4.96 -5.01
C GLN A 25 5.32 4.23 -5.75
N ASN A 26 5.13 3.90 -7.03
CA ASN A 26 6.17 3.22 -7.82
C ASN A 26 7.46 4.04 -7.91
N ALA A 27 7.35 5.36 -8.09
CA ALA A 27 8.52 6.25 -8.09
C ALA A 27 9.24 6.25 -6.73
N LEU A 28 8.49 6.28 -5.62
CA LEU A 28 9.06 6.19 -4.28
C LEU A 28 9.76 4.85 -4.03
N ASN A 29 9.21 3.75 -4.52
CA ASN A 29 9.83 2.42 -4.42
C ASN A 29 11.20 2.37 -5.13
N THR A 30 11.43 3.17 -6.20
CA THR A 30 12.75 3.23 -6.86
C THR A 30 13.85 3.81 -5.95
N ILE A 31 13.48 4.60 -4.95
CA ILE A 31 14.39 5.23 -3.99
C ILE A 31 14.51 4.40 -2.72
N THR A 32 13.37 3.89 -2.24
CA THR A 32 13.25 3.26 -0.91
C THR A 32 13.39 1.74 -0.94
N GLY A 33 13.31 1.13 -2.12
CA GLY A 33 13.12 -0.31 -2.28
C GLY A 33 11.64 -0.69 -2.33
N GLU A 34 11.35 -1.86 -2.89
CA GLU A 34 9.99 -2.39 -2.94
C GLU A 34 9.64 -3.10 -1.62
N PHE A 35 8.43 -2.89 -1.12
CA PHE A 35 7.86 -3.66 -0.01
C PHE A 35 6.79 -4.60 -0.55
N THR A 36 7.08 -5.89 -0.53
CA THR A 36 6.29 -6.94 -1.16
C THR A 36 5.32 -7.59 -0.17
N SER A 37 4.39 -8.39 -0.70
CA SER A 37 3.54 -9.24 0.12
C SER A 37 4.35 -10.21 0.98
N ASP A 38 5.49 -10.70 0.51
CA ASP A 38 6.34 -11.62 1.27
C ASP A 38 7.00 -10.91 2.47
N ASP A 39 7.42 -9.65 2.30
CA ASP A 39 7.93 -8.82 3.39
C ASP A 39 6.86 -8.62 4.47
N LEU A 40 5.61 -8.34 4.05
CA LEU A 40 4.47 -8.22 4.95
C LEU A 40 4.21 -9.53 5.71
N LEU A 41 4.18 -10.66 5.01
CA LEU A 41 3.99 -11.97 5.63
C LEU A 41 5.14 -12.28 6.60
N GLY A 42 6.38 -11.93 6.25
CA GLY A 42 7.54 -12.02 7.12
C GLY A 42 7.33 -11.26 8.43
N VAL A 43 6.84 -10.01 8.37
CA VAL A 43 6.53 -9.23 9.58
C VAL A 43 5.41 -9.87 10.40
N ILE A 44 4.30 -10.22 9.77
CA ILE A 44 3.13 -10.83 10.44
C ILE A 44 3.56 -12.11 11.17
N PHE A 45 4.36 -12.95 10.52
CA PHE A 45 4.75 -14.25 11.04
C PHE A 45 6.05 -14.25 11.86
N SER A 46 6.79 -13.13 11.92
CA SER A 46 8.06 -13.00 12.66
C SER A 46 7.95 -13.37 14.15
N SER A 47 6.76 -13.22 14.73
CA SER A 47 6.49 -13.48 16.15
C SER A 47 5.88 -14.87 16.42
N PHE A 48 5.61 -15.66 15.37
CA PHE A 48 5.13 -17.02 15.54
C PHE A 48 6.34 -17.91 15.80
N CYS A 49 6.39 -18.55 16.97
CA CYS A 49 7.49 -19.45 17.32
C CYS A 49 7.71 -20.48 16.21
N ILE A 50 8.98 -20.67 15.82
CA ILE A 50 9.40 -21.69 14.84
C ILE A 50 8.87 -23.05 15.33
N GLY A 51 7.91 -23.62 14.61
CA GLY A 51 7.34 -24.95 14.91
C GLY A 51 5.87 -25.00 15.34
N LYS A 52 5.01 -24.04 14.95
CA LYS A 52 3.56 -24.29 14.94
C LYS A 52 3.11 -25.02 13.68
#